data_AF-A0A437ANI6-F1
#
_entry.id   AF-A0A437ANI6-F1
#
_cell.length_a   1.000
_cell.length_b   1.000
_cell.length_c   1.000
_cell.angle_alpha   90.00
_cell.angle_beta   90.00
_cell.angle_gamma   90.00
#
_symmetry.space_group_name_H-M   'P 1'
#
loop_
_entity.id
_entity.type
_entity.pdbx_description
1 polymer ?
#
loop_
_entity_poly.entity_id
_entity_poly.type
_entity_poly.pdbx_seq_one_letter_code
_entity_poly.pdbx_strand_id
1 'polypeptide(L)'
;MDLTGYEDLRKVIAEKDQLKVLTKYSELIFDTVTKLIELESKDDPSFILENIKSQKRILHKAETLFEVLKAESVDFEKAERSLDEFLEELRMVNEFMQKNTN
;
A
#
# COMPACT_ATOMS: atom_id res chain seq x y z
N MET A 1 -14.22 10.49 0.24
CA MET A 1 -12.83 10.22 -0.16
C MET A 1 -12.69 10.55 -1.63
N ASP A 2 -11.78 11.45 -1.97
CA ASP A 2 -11.46 11.77 -3.36
C ASP A 2 -10.55 10.65 -3.91
N LEU A 3 -11.05 9.89 -4.89
CA LEU A 3 -10.42 8.67 -5.42
C LEU A 3 -9.58 8.93 -6.69
N THR A 4 -9.44 10.21 -7.07
CA THR A 4 -8.77 10.66 -8.30
C THR A 4 -7.35 10.11 -8.45
N GLY A 5 -6.54 10.11 -7.38
CA GLY A 5 -5.17 9.59 -7.44
C GLY A 5 -5.05 8.08 -7.73
N TYR A 6 -6.01 7.27 -7.25
CA TYR A 6 -6.01 5.82 -7.49
C TYR A 6 -6.43 5.47 -8.92
N GLU A 7 -7.36 6.23 -9.50
CA GLU A 7 -7.78 6.06 -10.90
C GLU A 7 -6.66 6.45 -11.88
N ASP A 8 -5.89 7.49 -11.56
CA ASP A 8 -4.73 7.88 -12.35
C ASP A 8 -3.60 6.84 -12.24
N LEU A 9 -3.36 6.27 -11.05
CA LEU A 9 -2.42 5.16 -10.89
C LEU A 9 -2.82 3.94 -11.72
N ARG A 10 -4.12 3.59 -11.76
CA ARG A 10 -4.65 2.51 -12.61
C ARG A 10 -4.36 2.72 -14.09
N LYS A 11 -4.55 3.94 -14.60
CA LYS A 11 -4.24 4.28 -15.99
C LYS A 11 -2.75 4.16 -16.28
N VAL A 12 -1.90 4.63 -15.37
CA VAL A 12 -0.44 4.57 -15.52
C VAL A 12 0.09 3.13 -15.47
N ILE A 13 -0.49 2.27 -14.63
CA ILE A 13 -0.18 0.82 -14.61
C ILE A 13 -0.54 0.17 -15.95
N ALA A 14 -1.67 0.57 -16.56
CA ALA A 14 -2.07 0.07 -17.88
C ALA A 14 -1.11 0.53 -19.00
N GLU A 15 -0.42 1.66 -18.84
CA GLU A 15 0.51 2.22 -19.82
C GLU A 15 1.89 1.53 -19.90
N LYS A 16 2.16 0.48 -19.09
CA LYS A 16 3.43 -0.30 -19.05
C LYS A 16 4.73 0.50 -18.81
N ASP A 17 4.66 1.79 -18.54
CA ASP A 17 5.83 2.62 -18.20
C ASP A 17 6.16 2.50 -16.71
N GLN A 18 7.16 1.66 -16.41
CA GLN A 18 7.56 1.32 -15.04
C GLN A 18 8.03 2.54 -14.22
N LEU A 19 8.63 3.55 -14.87
CA LEU A 19 9.15 4.74 -14.17
C LEU A 19 8.01 5.66 -13.72
N LYS A 20 7.01 5.84 -14.59
CA LYS A 20 5.78 6.57 -14.25
C LYS A 20 4.98 5.86 -13.15
N VAL A 21 4.89 4.53 -13.20
CA VAL A 21 4.20 3.73 -12.17
C VAL A 21 4.87 3.94 -10.80
N LEU A 22 6.19 3.80 -10.72
CA LEU A 22 6.94 3.98 -9.47
C LEU A 22 6.80 5.40 -8.90
N THR A 23 6.87 6.42 -9.77
CA THR A 23 6.72 7.82 -9.37
C THR A 23 5.34 8.08 -8.78
N LYS A 24 4.28 7.61 -9.44
CA LYS A 24 2.91 7.78 -8.93
C LYS A 24 2.64 6.99 -7.67
N TYR A 25 3.25 5.82 -7.52
CA TYR A 25 3.16 5.03 -6.29
C TYR A 25 3.80 5.77 -5.11
N SER A 26 4.98 6.36 -5.32
CA SER A 26 5.68 7.15 -4.31
C SER A 26 4.88 8.39 -3.88
N GLU A 27 4.27 9.11 -4.82
CA GLU A 27 3.42 10.27 -4.52
C GLU A 27 2.19 9.87 -3.69
N LEU A 28 1.56 8.73 -4.02
CA LEU A 28 0.38 8.25 -3.31
C LEU A 28 0.70 7.81 -1.88
N ILE A 29 1.88 7.23 -1.66
CA ILE A 29 2.40 6.91 -0.32
C ILE A 29 2.63 8.21 0.47
N PHE A 30 3.27 9.21 -0.14
CA PHE A 30 3.55 10.48 0.52
C PHE A 30 2.26 11.23 0.91
N ASP A 31 1.26 11.28 0.04
CA ASP A 31 -0.03 11.90 0.31
C ASP A 31 -0.82 11.16 1.41
N THR A 32 -0.76 9.83 1.40
CA THR A 32 -1.35 8.99 2.45
C THR A 32 -0.70 9.28 3.80
N VAL A 33 0.63 9.33 3.85
CA VAL A 33 1.38 9.65 5.08
C VAL A 33 1.06 11.06 5.56
N THR A 34 0.96 12.04 4.65
CA THR A 34 0.63 13.44 5.00
C THR A 34 -0.77 13.56 5.60
N LYS A 35 -1.78 12.90 5.00
CA LYS A 35 -3.15 12.84 5.56
C LYS A 35 -3.22 12.12 6.90
N LEU A 36 -2.33 11.16 7.14
CA LEU A 36 -2.25 10.44 8.41
C LEU A 36 -1.60 11.28 9.52
N ILE A 37 -0.63 12.14 9.17
CA ILE A 37 -0.08 13.15 10.08
C ILE A 37 -1.14 14.24 10.38
N GLU A 38 -1.99 14.59 9.41
CA GLU A 38 -3.13 15.49 9.67
C GLU A 38 -4.20 14.86 10.59
N LEU A 39 -4.30 13.52 10.61
CA LEU A 39 -5.18 12.76 11.52
C LEU A 39 -4.61 12.65 12.95
N GLU A 40 -3.36 13.07 13.17
CA GLU A 40 -2.62 13.05 14.45
C GLU A 40 -3.19 14.03 15.51
N SER A 41 -4.33 14.68 15.26
CA SER A 41 -5.09 15.43 16.28
C SER A 41 -5.92 14.56 17.25
N LYS A 42 -5.71 13.24 17.26
CA LYS A 42 -6.32 12.33 18.25
C LYS A 42 -5.24 11.52 19.00
N ASP A 43 -5.08 11.86 20.27
CA ASP A 43 -4.05 11.43 21.23
C ASP A 43 -4.02 9.92 21.59
N ASP A 44 -3.68 9.02 20.67
CA ASP A 44 -3.32 7.62 21.05
C ASP A 44 -2.00 7.15 20.39
N PRO A 45 -0.87 7.27 21.12
CA PRO A 45 0.43 6.79 20.68
C PRO A 45 0.50 5.29 20.35
N SER A 46 -0.33 4.45 20.97
CA SER A 46 -0.35 3.00 20.70
C SER A 46 -1.00 2.71 19.35
N PHE A 47 -2.08 3.44 19.03
CA PHE A 47 -2.72 3.39 17.73
C PHE A 47 -1.76 3.85 16.61
N ILE A 48 -1.04 4.95 16.84
CA ILE A 48 -0.03 5.47 15.89
C ILE A 48 1.07 4.43 15.66
N LEU A 49 1.59 3.80 16.72
CA LEU A 49 2.65 2.81 16.62
C LEU A 49 2.20 1.54 15.86
N GLU A 50 1.00 1.03 16.13
CA GLU A 50 0.46 -0.11 15.39
C GLU A 50 0.15 0.22 13.92
N ASN A 51 -0.25 1.45 13.64
CA ASN A 51 -0.41 1.93 12.27
C ASN A 51 0.93 1.95 11.52
N ILE A 52 1.98 2.52 12.10
CA ILE A 52 3.34 2.53 11.53
C ILE A 52 3.85 1.11 11.27
N LYS A 53 3.67 0.18 12.23
CA LYS A 53 4.07 -1.22 12.05
C LYS A 53 3.34 -1.87 10.88
N SER A 54 2.05 -1.58 10.73
CA SER A 54 1.23 -2.17 9.68
C SER A 54 1.61 -1.62 8.29
N GLN A 55 1.90 -0.33 8.19
CA GLN A 55 2.43 0.26 6.95
C GLN A 55 3.77 -0.36 6.55
N LYS A 56 4.66 -0.59 7.51
CA LYS A 56 5.95 -1.27 7.25
C LYS A 56 5.76 -2.68 6.69
N ARG A 57 4.77 -3.44 7.21
CA ARG A 57 4.44 -4.78 6.69
C ARG A 57 3.90 -4.72 5.26
N ILE A 58 2.95 -3.83 5.00
CA ILE A 58 2.37 -3.63 3.65
C ILE A 58 3.46 -3.29 2.64
N LEU A 59 4.35 -2.35 2.96
CA LEU A 59 5.44 -1.96 2.08
C LEU A 59 6.34 -3.15 1.77
N HIS A 60 6.73 -3.92 2.79
CA HIS A 60 7.56 -5.10 2.61
C HIS A 60 6.91 -6.17 1.71
N LYS A 61 5.58 -6.38 1.84
CA LYS A 61 4.83 -7.30 0.97
C LYS A 61 4.75 -6.78 -0.47
N ALA A 62 4.55 -5.47 -0.66
CA ALA A 62 4.56 -4.84 -1.98
C ALA A 62 5.93 -4.97 -2.68
N GLU A 63 7.02 -4.72 -1.95
CA GLU A 63 8.39 -4.92 -2.45
C GLU A 63 8.63 -6.38 -2.84
N THR A 64 8.18 -7.33 -2.01
CA THR A 64 8.31 -8.76 -2.29
C THR A 64 7.57 -9.15 -3.57
N LEU A 65 6.32 -8.71 -3.73
CA LEU A 65 5.54 -8.94 -4.93
C LEU A 65 6.20 -8.31 -6.17
N PHE A 66 6.74 -7.09 -6.03
CA PHE A 66 7.46 -6.41 -7.11
C PHE A 66 8.68 -7.22 -7.57
N GLU A 67 9.51 -7.71 -6.64
CA GLU A 67 10.68 -8.52 -6.98
C GLU A 67 10.30 -9.85 -7.67
N VAL A 68 9.18 -10.45 -7.27
CA VAL A 68 8.66 -11.66 -7.94
C VAL A 68 8.20 -11.37 -9.38
N LEU A 69 7.54 -10.24 -9.60
CA LEU A 69 7.02 -9.85 -10.92
C LEU A 69 8.11 -9.29 -11.86
N LYS A 70 9.20 -8.74 -11.30
CA LYS A 70 10.33 -8.18 -12.06
C LYS A 70 11.29 -9.26 -12.57
N ALA A 71 11.26 -10.47 -12.02
CA ALA A 71 12.15 -11.55 -12.40
C ALA A 71 12.10 -11.85 -13.92
N GLU A 72 13.25 -12.22 -14.52
CA GLU A 72 13.35 -12.54 -15.96
C GLU A 72 12.38 -13.65 -16.40
N SER A 73 12.10 -14.59 -15.49
CA SER A 73 11.01 -15.56 -15.60
C SER A 73 10.09 -15.42 -14.40
N VAL A 74 8.84 -15.03 -14.63
CA VAL A 74 7.84 -14.91 -13.56
C VAL A 74 7.36 -16.30 -13.15
N ASP A 75 7.56 -16.64 -11.88
CA ASP A 75 6.89 -17.78 -11.23
C ASP A 75 5.49 -17.33 -10.83
N PHE A 76 4.48 -17.72 -11.62
CA PHE A 76 3.10 -17.31 -11.42
C PHE A 76 2.52 -17.82 -10.10
N GLU A 77 2.91 -19.00 -9.63
CA GLU A 77 2.43 -19.56 -8.35
C GLU A 77 3.01 -18.79 -7.17
N LYS A 78 4.28 -18.38 -7.27
CA LYS A 78 4.91 -17.47 -6.29
C LYS A 78 4.30 -16.07 -6.34
N ALA A 79 3.97 -15.56 -7.53
CA ALA A 79 3.34 -14.25 -7.70
C ALA A 79 1.93 -14.22 -7.09
N GLU A 80 1.12 -15.25 -7.34
CA GLU A 80 -0.22 -15.40 -6.78
C GLU A 80 -0.18 -15.45 -5.24
N ARG A 81 0.71 -16.28 -4.66
CA ARG A 81 0.91 -16.30 -3.20
C ARG A 81 1.34 -14.94 -2.64
N SER A 82 2.26 -14.25 -3.31
CA SER A 82 2.74 -12.92 -2.86
C SER A 82 1.65 -11.86 -2.94
N LEU A 83 0.75 -11.97 -3.93
CA LEU A 83 -0.41 -11.11 -4.08
C LEU A 83 -1.43 -11.36 -2.97
N ASP A 84 -1.75 -12.62 -2.67
CA ASP A 84 -2.67 -12.98 -1.59
C ASP A 84 -2.17 -12.47 -0.23
N GLU A 85 -0.89 -12.64 0.07
CA GLU A 85 -0.27 -12.12 1.30
C GLU A 85 -0.34 -10.59 1.40
N PHE A 86 -0.17 -9.88 0.29
CA PHE A 86 -0.30 -8.43 0.24
C PHE A 86 -1.75 -7.99 0.47
N LEU A 87 -2.71 -8.65 -0.16
CA LEU A 87 -4.14 -8.37 0.01
C LEU A 87 -4.61 -8.63 1.45
N GLU A 88 -4.10 -9.67 2.10
CA GLU A 88 -4.43 -9.98 3.49
C GLU A 88 -3.94 -8.89 4.46
N GLU A 89 -2.71 -8.38 4.30
CA GLU A 89 -2.21 -7.26 5.13
C GLU A 89 -3.04 -5.98 4.94
N LEU A 90 -3.48 -5.70 3.70
CA LEU A 90 -4.39 -4.57 3.43
C LEU A 90 -5.75 -4.77 4.12
N ARG A 91 -6.29 -5.98 4.12
CA ARG A 91 -7.53 -6.32 4.82
C ARG A 91 -7.40 -6.10 6.33
N MET A 92 -6.32 -6.59 6.93
CA MET A 92 -6.05 -6.44 8.36
C MET A 92 -5.95 -4.96 8.78
N VAL A 93 -5.29 -4.11 7.97
CA VAL A 93 -5.23 -2.67 8.25
C VAL A 93 -6.60 -2.02 8.15
N ASN A 94 -7.38 -2.36 7.14
CA ASN A 94 -8.74 -1.83 7.01
C ASN A 94 -9.61 -2.22 8.23
N GLU A 95 -9.54 -3.47 8.69
CA GLU A 95 -10.24 -3.93 9.90
C GLU A 95 -9.75 -3.21 11.17
N PHE A 96 -8.43 -3.00 11.31
CA PHE A 96 -7.85 -2.25 12.43
C PHE A 96 -8.37 -0.81 12.42
N MET A 97 -8.37 -0.14 11.27
CA MET A 97 -8.86 1.23 11.15
C MET A 97 -10.36 1.30 11.48
N GLN A 98 -11.19 0.40 10.95
CA GLN A 98 -12.62 0.34 11.24
C GLN A 98 -12.93 0.14 12.73
N LYS A 99 -12.11 -0.62 13.45
CA LYS A 99 -12.30 -0.89 14.89
C LYS A 99 -11.91 0.29 15.79
N ASN A 100 -11.04 1.18 15.32
CA ASN A 100 -10.45 2.26 16.13
C ASN A 100 -10.89 3.66 15.68
N THR A 101 -11.75 3.77 14.67
CA THR A 101 -12.33 5.05 14.21
C THR A 101 -13.86 5.14 14.35
N ASN A 102 -14.52 4.07 14.82
CA ASN A 102 -15.93 4.05 15.25
C ASN A 102 -16.02 4.23 16.77
#